data_AF-A0A9W6DBW7-F1
#
_entry.id   AF-A0A9W6DBW7-F1
#
_cell.length_a   1.000
_cell.length_b   1.000
_cell.length_c   1.000
_cell.angle_alpha   90.00
_cell.angle_beta   90.00
_cell.angle_gamma   90.00
#
_symmetry.space_group_name_H-M   'P 1'
#
loop_
_entity.id
_entity.type
_entity.pdbx_description
1 polymer ?
#
loop_
_entity_poly.entity_id
_entity_poly.type
_entity_poly.pdbx_seq_one_letter_code
_entity_poly.pdbx_strand_id
1 'polypeptide(L)'
;MFGKNIKAIREAKKIGVNELSRLSGVNASYISALERDEKKNPSVNTLEKLAAALEVSIDEIMKLNSTQSAELSDSEDRNLNVKDDSSLNDTGEFKTAEEAMKFILKQPAIMGYGGFDIKKLSDDEMVQFANELLNQLQLLGLKYKK
;
A
#
# COMPACT_ATOMS: atom_id res chain seq x y z
N MET A 1 0.85 -8.57 -0.23
CA MET A 1 -0.31 -8.32 -1.10
C MET A 1 0.10 -7.88 -2.52
N PHE A 2 1.09 -6.98 -2.69
CA PHE A 2 1.67 -6.66 -4.01
C PHE A 2 2.76 -7.67 -4.47
N GLY A 3 3.39 -8.42 -3.56
CA GLY A 3 4.42 -9.40 -3.93
C GLY A 3 3.93 -10.48 -4.89
N LYS A 4 2.70 -10.97 -4.70
CA LYS A 4 2.04 -11.88 -5.64
C LYS A 4 1.79 -11.24 -7.02
N ASN A 5 1.60 -9.93 -7.07
CA ASN A 5 1.39 -9.21 -8.30
C ASN A 5 2.72 -8.99 -9.05
N ILE A 6 3.81 -8.70 -8.34
CA ILE A 6 5.18 -8.73 -8.89
C ILE A 6 5.44 -10.09 -9.55
N LYS A 7 5.12 -11.19 -8.85
CA LYS A 7 5.24 -12.54 -9.38
C LYS A 7 4.40 -12.74 -10.65
N ALA A 8 3.13 -12.32 -10.63
CA ALA A 8 2.23 -12.47 -11.77
C ALA A 8 2.71 -11.71 -13.01
N ILE A 9 3.13 -10.45 -12.86
CA ILE A 9 3.68 -9.64 -13.96
C ILE A 9 4.98 -10.26 -14.48
N ARG A 10 5.85 -10.71 -13.58
CA ARG A 10 7.11 -11.39 -13.92
C ARG A 10 6.86 -12.66 -14.75
N GLU A 11 5.89 -13.48 -14.34
CA GLU A 11 5.52 -14.71 -15.04
C GLU A 11 4.83 -14.45 -16.37
N ALA A 12 3.98 -13.41 -16.46
CA ALA A 12 3.38 -12.97 -17.72
C ALA A 12 4.45 -12.55 -18.74
N LYS A 13 5.55 -11.96 -18.26
CA LYS A 13 6.73 -11.63 -19.08
C LYS A 13 7.70 -12.80 -19.30
N LYS A 14 7.40 -13.99 -18.78
CA LYS A 14 8.20 -15.22 -18.93
C LYS A 14 9.65 -15.10 -18.44
N ILE A 15 9.91 -14.23 -17.45
CA ILE A 15 11.24 -14.07 -16.86
C ILE A 15 11.31 -14.73 -15.47
N GLY A 16 12.49 -15.25 -15.12
CA GLY A 16 12.75 -15.85 -13.80
C GLY A 16 13.12 -14.80 -12.74
N VAL A 17 13.12 -15.19 -11.47
CA VAL A 17 13.52 -14.32 -10.35
C VAL A 17 14.96 -13.81 -10.50
N ASN A 18 15.88 -14.67 -10.96
CA ASN A 18 17.27 -14.30 -11.19
C ASN A 18 17.41 -13.28 -12.33
N GLU A 19 16.56 -13.38 -13.36
CA GLU A 19 16.59 -12.43 -14.47
C GLU A 19 15.99 -11.09 -14.05
N LEU A 20 14.88 -11.08 -13.30
CA LEU A 20 14.35 -9.85 -12.71
C LEU A 20 15.35 -9.19 -11.76
N SER A 21 16.12 -9.98 -11.00
CA SER A 21 17.21 -9.49 -10.16
C SER A 21 18.28 -8.76 -10.96
N ARG A 22 18.69 -9.34 -12.09
CA ARG A 22 19.68 -8.76 -13.00
C ARG A 22 19.19 -7.44 -13.62
N LEU A 23 17.92 -7.39 -14.04
CA LEU A 23 17.32 -6.22 -14.69
C LEU A 23 17.06 -5.07 -13.70
N SER A 24 16.57 -5.37 -12.49
CA SER A 24 16.23 -4.37 -11.48
C SER A 24 17.40 -3.95 -10.59
N GLY A 25 18.47 -4.74 -10.54
CA GLY A 25 19.55 -4.57 -9.57
C GLY A 25 19.13 -4.87 -8.12
N VAL A 26 17.97 -5.50 -7.92
CA VAL A 26 17.47 -5.93 -6.60
C VAL A 26 17.87 -7.37 -6.36
N ASN A 27 18.25 -7.73 -5.13
CA ASN A 27 18.72 -9.07 -4.81
C ASN A 27 17.63 -10.15 -5.05
N ALA A 28 17.99 -11.24 -5.73
CA ALA A 28 17.08 -12.34 -6.07
C ALA A 28 16.37 -12.95 -4.85
N SER A 29 17.07 -13.14 -3.73
CA SER A 29 16.48 -13.65 -2.49
C SER A 29 15.48 -12.66 -1.90
N TYR A 30 15.74 -11.35 -2.04
CA TYR A 30 14.82 -10.31 -1.60
C TYR A 30 13.56 -10.27 -2.47
N ILE A 31 13.69 -10.35 -3.80
CA ILE A 31 12.56 -10.49 -4.73
C ILE A 31 11.73 -11.74 -4.38
N SER A 32 12.41 -12.86 -4.17
CA SER A 32 11.74 -14.12 -3.81
C SER A 32 10.99 -14.02 -2.47
N ALA A 33 11.56 -13.34 -1.48
CA ALA A 33 10.91 -13.08 -0.20
C ALA A 33 9.72 -12.11 -0.32
N LEU A 34 9.80 -11.11 -1.22
CA LEU A 34 8.66 -10.25 -1.56
C LEU A 34 7.53 -11.08 -2.20
N GLU A 35 7.85 -11.91 -3.19
CA GLU A 35 6.86 -12.74 -3.91
C GLU A 35 6.16 -13.78 -3.02
N ARG A 36 6.82 -14.24 -1.95
CA ARG A 36 6.26 -15.15 -0.94
C ARG A 36 5.56 -14.43 0.22
N ASP A 37 5.43 -13.09 0.18
CA ASP A 37 4.90 -12.27 1.26
C ASP A 37 5.69 -12.38 2.60
N GLU A 38 6.94 -12.86 2.58
CA GLU A 38 7.85 -12.89 3.74
C GLU A 38 8.42 -11.50 4.05
N LYS A 39 8.64 -10.71 2.99
CA LYS A 39 8.94 -9.28 3.07
C LYS A 39 7.77 -8.51 2.46
N LYS A 40 7.28 -7.53 3.19
CA LYS A 40 6.05 -6.81 2.82
C LYS A 40 6.26 -5.31 2.63
N ASN A 41 7.40 -4.76 3.03
CA ASN A 41 7.64 -3.31 3.03
C ASN A 41 8.94 -2.98 2.27
N PRO A 42 8.97 -3.09 0.93
CA PRO A 42 10.08 -2.58 0.13
C PRO A 42 10.11 -1.05 0.17
N SER A 43 11.30 -0.47 0.09
CA SER A 43 11.44 0.97 -0.07
C SER A 43 10.89 1.42 -1.43
N VAL A 44 10.49 2.69 -1.53
CA VAL A 44 10.00 3.30 -2.79
C VAL A 44 11.01 3.10 -3.92
N ASN A 45 12.30 3.35 -3.67
CA ASN A 45 13.38 3.11 -4.64
C ASN A 45 13.45 1.64 -5.10
N THR A 46 13.15 0.68 -4.22
CA THR A 46 13.11 -0.74 -4.61
C THR A 46 11.90 -1.03 -5.51
N LEU A 47 10.75 -0.45 -5.20
CA LEU A 47 9.55 -0.54 -6.04
C LEU A 47 9.76 0.11 -7.41
N GLU A 48 10.37 1.29 -7.47
CA GLU A 48 10.73 1.98 -8.72
C GLU A 48 11.63 1.12 -9.62
N LYS A 49 12.67 0.51 -9.04
CA LYS A 49 13.57 -0.39 -9.77
C LYS A 49 12.86 -1.62 -10.32
N LEU A 50 11.96 -2.21 -9.53
CA LEU A 50 11.18 -3.37 -9.96
C LEU A 50 10.14 -2.99 -11.02
N ALA A 51 9.49 -1.84 -10.87
CA ALA A 51 8.54 -1.28 -11.83
C ALA A 51 9.22 -1.01 -13.18
N ALA A 52 10.39 -0.35 -13.16
CA ALA A 52 11.19 -0.10 -14.35
C ALA A 52 11.64 -1.40 -15.04
N ALA A 53 12.12 -2.39 -14.28
CA ALA A 53 12.54 -3.68 -14.83
C ALA A 53 11.37 -4.52 -15.38
N LEU A 54 10.18 -4.36 -14.81
CA LEU A 54 8.95 -4.99 -15.28
C LEU A 54 8.24 -4.15 -16.35
N GLU A 55 8.72 -2.95 -16.68
CA GLU A 55 8.12 -1.97 -17.60
C GLU A 55 6.64 -1.70 -17.30
N VAL A 56 6.34 -1.48 -16.02
CA VAL A 56 4.99 -1.18 -15.50
C VAL A 56 5.06 0.02 -14.57
N SER A 57 3.92 0.61 -14.22
CA SER A 57 3.89 1.64 -13.18
C SER A 57 3.95 1.03 -11.77
N ILE A 58 4.31 1.83 -10.77
CA ILE A 58 4.22 1.41 -9.36
C ILE A 58 2.78 1.07 -9.00
N ASP A 59 1.81 1.82 -9.51
CA ASP A 59 0.38 1.56 -9.30
C ASP A 59 -0.01 0.19 -9.84
N GLU A 60 0.51 -0.22 -10.99
CA GLU A 60 0.27 -1.55 -11.54
C GLU A 60 0.83 -2.66 -10.68
N ILE A 61 1.97 -2.45 -9.99
CA ILE A 61 2.50 -3.39 -8.99
C ILE A 61 1.61 -3.43 -7.74
N MET A 62 1.07 -2.27 -7.32
CA MET A 62 0.21 -2.16 -6.15
C MET A 62 -1.22 -2.64 -6.41
N LYS A 63 -1.67 -2.68 -7.66
CA LYS A 63 -3.00 -3.18 -8.04
C LYS A 63 -3.17 -4.63 -7.60
N LEU A 64 -4.14 -4.84 -6.73
CA LEU A 64 -4.62 -6.17 -6.38
C LEU A 64 -5.46 -6.66 -7.56
N ASN A 65 -4.89 -7.53 -8.39
CA ASN A 65 -5.63 -8.16 -9.47
C ASN A 65 -6.69 -9.11 -8.89
N SER A 66 -7.92 -8.60 -8.78
CA SER A 66 -9.12 -9.38 -9.09
C SER A 66 -9.10 -9.64 -10.61
N THR A 67 -9.06 -10.91 -10.98
CA THR A 67 -8.96 -11.51 -12.31
C THR A 67 -9.46 -10.68 -13.52
N GLN A 68 -8.60 -10.59 -14.55
CA GLN A 68 -8.79 -10.21 -15.97
C GLN A 68 -10.21 -9.90 -16.48
N SER A 69 -10.37 -8.74 -17.15
CA SER A 69 -10.75 -8.66 -18.57
C SER A 69 -10.66 -7.21 -19.09
N ALA A 70 -10.45 -7.09 -20.39
CA ALA A 70 -10.33 -5.85 -21.16
C ALA A 70 -11.54 -4.91 -21.04
N GLU A 71 -11.28 -3.61 -21.24
CA GLU A 71 -12.00 -2.64 -22.09
C GLU A 71 -11.99 -1.22 -21.53
N LEU A 72 -11.93 -0.29 -22.48
CA LEU A 72 -11.95 1.16 -22.37
C LEU A 72 -13.32 1.65 -21.85
N SER A 73 -13.35 2.75 -21.09
CA SER A 73 -14.28 3.87 -21.34
C SER A 73 -14.19 4.95 -20.26
N ASP A 74 -14.32 6.18 -20.75
CA ASP A 74 -14.41 7.46 -20.09
C ASP A 74 -15.39 7.58 -18.90
N SER A 75 -15.09 8.61 -18.09
CA SER A 75 -16.01 9.58 -17.48
C SER A 75 -17.13 9.10 -16.55
N GLU A 76 -17.09 9.54 -15.30
CA GLU A 76 -17.98 10.57 -14.71
C GLU A 76 -18.16 10.40 -13.19
N ASP A 77 -18.04 11.55 -12.53
CA ASP A 77 -18.74 12.02 -11.34
C ASP A 77 -19.10 11.05 -10.21
N ARG A 78 -18.49 11.31 -9.04
CA ARG A 78 -19.22 11.25 -7.76
C ARG A 78 -18.82 12.38 -6.82
N ASN A 79 -19.71 13.36 -6.77
CA ASN A 79 -19.90 14.29 -5.66
C ASN A 79 -20.29 13.50 -4.39
N LEU A 80 -19.49 13.57 -3.32
CA LEU A 80 -19.90 13.19 -1.97
C LEU A 80 -19.48 14.30 -1.01
N ASN A 81 -20.48 15.12 -0.71
CA ASN A 81 -20.48 16.11 0.34
C ASN A 81 -20.51 15.40 1.70
N VAL A 82 -19.36 15.26 2.37
CA VAL A 82 -19.28 15.04 3.83
C VAL A 82 -18.26 16.03 4.38
N LYS A 83 -18.75 17.21 4.75
CA LYS A 83 -18.05 18.10 5.67
C LYS A 83 -18.32 17.58 7.08
N ASP A 84 -17.29 17.07 7.76
CA ASP A 84 -16.85 17.69 9.03
C ASP A 84 -15.47 17.16 9.48
N ASP A 85 -14.62 18.12 9.83
CA ASP A 85 -13.35 18.10 10.57
C ASP A 85 -12.13 17.30 10.05
N SER A 86 -11.42 17.97 9.13
CA SER A 86 -9.97 17.95 8.78
C SER A 86 -9.00 17.29 9.78
N SER A 87 -7.97 16.56 9.36
CA SER A 87 -7.01 16.89 8.30
C SER A 87 -6.47 15.62 7.64
N LEU A 88 -6.95 15.37 6.42
CA LEU A 88 -6.24 14.53 5.47
C LEU A 88 -5.68 15.49 4.42
N ASN A 89 -4.41 15.34 4.08
CA ASN A 89 -3.82 16.07 2.94
C ASN A 89 -4.46 15.61 1.62
N ASP A 90 -4.13 16.24 0.49
CA ASP A 90 -4.66 15.87 -0.83
C ASP A 90 -4.38 14.39 -1.22
N THR A 91 -3.45 13.71 -0.55
CA THR A 91 -3.13 12.28 -0.73
C THR A 91 -3.88 11.34 0.22
N GLY A 92 -4.65 11.89 1.17
CA GLY A 92 -5.37 11.10 2.15
C GLY A 92 -4.52 10.59 3.32
N GLU A 93 -3.40 11.23 3.67
CA GLU A 93 -2.49 10.82 4.76
C GLU A 93 -2.33 11.89 5.85
N PHE A 94 -2.06 11.46 7.08
CA PHE A 94 -1.66 12.30 8.21
C PHE A 94 -0.19 12.70 8.08
N LYS A 95 0.11 13.97 8.35
CA LYS A 95 1.50 14.49 8.34
C LYS A 95 2.02 14.86 9.72
N THR A 96 1.12 15.01 10.70
CA THR A 96 1.47 15.42 12.05
C THR A 96 1.06 14.37 13.06
N ALA A 97 1.85 14.22 14.13
CA ALA A 97 1.56 13.27 15.21
C ALA A 97 0.24 13.62 15.93
N GLU A 98 -0.12 14.89 16.01
CA GLU A 98 -1.37 15.34 16.62
C GLU A 98 -2.60 14.83 15.85
N GLU A 99 -2.60 14.97 14.52
CA GLU A 99 -3.69 14.47 13.67
C GLU A 99 -3.78 12.93 13.73
N ALA A 100 -2.62 12.26 13.68
CA ALA A 100 -2.50 10.82 13.81
C ALA A 100 -3.06 10.33 15.16
N MET A 101 -2.69 10.99 16.27
CA MET A 101 -3.20 10.68 17.60
C MET A 101 -4.71 10.84 17.67
N LYS A 102 -5.24 11.97 17.19
CA LYS A 102 -6.68 12.27 17.19
C LYS A 102 -7.45 11.19 16.42
N PHE A 103 -6.91 10.73 15.30
CA PHE A 103 -7.50 9.63 14.52
C PHE A 103 -7.53 8.30 15.29
N ILE A 104 -6.40 7.90 15.90
CA ILE A 104 -6.29 6.66 16.68
C ILE A 104 -7.25 6.68 17.88
N LEU A 105 -7.31 7.81 18.61
CA LEU A 105 -8.15 7.95 19.80
C LEU A 105 -9.65 7.92 19.47
N LYS A 106 -10.06 8.39 18.29
CA LYS A 106 -11.45 8.27 17.80
C LYS A 106 -11.88 6.81 17.57
N GLN A 107 -10.93 5.87 17.50
CA GLN A 107 -11.17 4.44 17.27
C GLN A 107 -10.84 3.65 18.56
N PRO A 108 -11.75 3.61 19.55
CA PRO A 108 -11.47 3.03 20.87
C PRO A 108 -11.10 1.54 20.82
N ALA A 109 -11.53 0.83 19.78
CA ALA A 109 -11.19 -0.57 19.57
C ALA A 109 -9.68 -0.79 19.35
N ILE A 110 -8.98 0.15 18.73
CA ILE A 110 -7.55 0.02 18.37
C ILE A 110 -6.67 -0.10 19.62
N MET A 111 -6.98 0.63 20.69
CA MET A 111 -6.27 0.52 21.97
C MET A 111 -6.48 -0.85 22.66
N GLY A 112 -7.56 -1.55 22.34
CA GLY A 112 -7.86 -2.88 22.89
C GLY A 112 -7.11 -4.02 22.17
N TYR A 113 -6.68 -3.81 20.93
CA TYR A 113 -5.96 -4.80 20.14
C TYR A 113 -4.46 -4.46 20.15
N GLY A 114 -3.63 -5.23 20.84
CA GLY A 114 -2.22 -5.33 20.46
C GLY A 114 -1.15 -4.79 21.42
N GLY A 115 -1.46 -4.50 22.69
CA GLY A 115 -0.43 -4.36 23.74
C GLY A 115 0.63 -3.27 23.50
N PHE A 116 0.38 -2.32 22.59
CA PHE A 116 1.24 -1.17 22.36
C PHE A 116 0.77 -0.01 23.24
N ASP A 117 1.73 0.78 23.73
CA ASP A 117 1.46 1.97 24.53
C ASP A 117 1.65 3.20 23.65
N ILE A 118 0.55 3.85 23.29
CA ILE A 118 0.56 5.05 22.43
C ILE A 118 1.46 6.14 23.03
N LYS A 119 1.62 6.17 24.36
CA LYS A 119 2.47 7.16 25.05
C LYS A 119 3.96 6.87 24.91
N LYS A 120 4.34 5.70 24.41
CA LYS A 120 5.73 5.29 24.18
C LYS A 120 6.14 5.38 22.71
N LEU A 121 5.21 5.66 21.81
CA LEU A 121 5.50 5.88 20.40
C LEU A 121 6.11 7.28 20.22
N SER A 122 7.13 7.37 19.39
CA SER A 122 7.60 8.67 18.88
C SER A 122 6.57 9.28 17.92
N ASP A 123 6.71 10.58 17.69
CA ASP A 123 5.83 11.33 16.77
C ASP A 123 5.82 10.71 15.37
N ASP A 124 6.98 10.30 14.85
CA ASP A 124 7.12 9.66 13.54
C ASP A 124 6.44 8.28 13.49
N GLU A 125 6.60 7.48 14.54
CA GLU A 125 5.95 6.16 14.64
C GLU A 125 4.43 6.29 14.73
N MET A 126 3.93 7.31 15.41
CA MET A 126 2.51 7.58 15.53
C MET A 126 1.90 7.96 14.18
N VAL A 127 2.58 8.81 13.40
CA VAL A 127 2.17 9.17 12.04
C VAL A 127 2.17 7.94 11.13
N GLN A 128 3.23 7.14 11.16
CA GLN A 128 3.30 5.90 10.38
C GLN A 128 2.16 4.95 10.73
N PHE A 129 1.94 4.70 12.01
CA PHE A 129 0.87 3.82 12.48
C PHE A 129 -0.52 4.30 12.03
N ALA A 130 -0.81 5.59 12.15
CA ALA A 130 -2.10 6.14 11.72
C ALA A 130 -2.31 6.01 10.20
N ASN A 131 -1.26 6.25 9.40
CA ASN A 131 -1.32 6.10 7.94
C ASN A 131 -1.47 4.63 7.52
N GLU A 132 -0.79 3.70 8.20
CA GLU A 132 -0.97 2.26 7.97
C GLU A 132 -2.40 1.82 8.29
N LEU A 133 -2.96 2.28 9.42
CA LEU A 133 -4.33 1.98 9.81
C LEU A 133 -5.34 2.55 8.80
N LEU A 134 -5.12 3.77 8.34
CA LEU A 134 -5.97 4.42 7.33
C LEU A 134 -6.00 3.63 6.01
N ASN A 135 -4.85 3.18 5.54
CA ASN A 135 -4.76 2.35 4.34
C ASN A 135 -5.53 1.03 4.50
N GLN A 136 -5.45 0.38 5.66
CA GLN A 136 -6.24 -0.83 5.94
C GLN A 136 -7.75 -0.58 5.86
N LEU A 137 -8.23 0.55 6.40
CA LEU A 137 -9.64 0.93 6.31
C LEU A 137 -10.05 1.22 4.87
N GLN A 138 -9.21 1.90 4.09
CA GLN A 138 -9.47 2.14 2.66
C GLN A 138 -9.58 0.83 1.86
N LEU A 139 -8.66 -0.12 2.09
CA LEU A 139 -8.71 -1.45 1.48
C LEU A 139 -10.01 -2.20 1.81
N LEU A 140 -10.47 -2.12 3.06
CA LEU A 140 -11.76 -2.68 3.46
C LEU A 140 -12.91 -1.97 2.74
N GLY A 141 -12.87 -0.65 2.64
CA GLY A 141 -13.85 0.14 1.89
C GLY A 141 -13.96 -0.30 0.43
N LEU A 142 -12.83 -0.52 -0.25
CA LEU A 142 -12.79 -1.03 -1.63
C LEU A 142 -13.39 -2.44 -1.73
N LYS A 143 -13.07 -3.32 -0.78
CA LYS A 143 -13.57 -4.70 -0.77
C LYS A 143 -15.09 -4.79 -0.65
N TYR A 144 -15.72 -3.87 0.07
CA TYR A 144 -17.16 -3.89 0.35
C TYR A 144 -17.95 -2.81 -0.41
N LYS A 145 -17.33 -2.12 -1.38
CA LYS A 145 -17.99 -1.17 -2.28
C LYS A 145 -18.92 -1.95 -3.21
N LYS A 146 -20.23 -1.84 -2.98
CA LYS A 146 -21.29 -2.37 -3.86
C LYS A 146 -21.65 -1.37 -4.94
#